data_AF-A0A960INR4-F1
#
_entry.id   AF-A0A960INR4-F1
#
_cell.length_a   1.000
_cell.length_b   1.000
_cell.length_c   1.000
_cell.angle_alpha   90.00
_cell.angle_beta   90.00
_cell.angle_gamma   90.00
#
_symmetry.space_group_name_H-M   'P 1'
#
loop_
_entity.id
_entity.type
_entity.pdbx_description
1 polymer ?
#
loop_
_entity_poly.entity_id
_entity_poly.type
_entity_poly.pdbx_seq_one_letter_code
_entity_poly.pdbx_strand_id
1 'polypeptide(L)'
;MRRPSATAGLPFQLLGVALFLFIPVVLYLFVRHPAPVGWSLAAGVVLMLGHRFLARPYLRRAADAKCIWCNRAGDPERFPERVEVEAPGGGVRFSACAGHGEPARRFFLWADRLRIPLRLGIGVPLVLLLAALAAIALGRAAPVREATELFRLAVGVTVNLGALGPFVAGAARTPRAAFPLHNFSLLGVAAILWIFRLVGIWWIVAAGAWWLERLAG
;
A
#
# COMPACT_ATOMS: atom_id res chain seq x y z
N MET A 1 -14.61 2.04 -34.44
CA MET A 1 -13.97 1.69 -33.14
C MET A 1 -15.05 1.21 -32.19
N ARG A 2 -14.98 -0.02 -31.66
CA ARG A 2 -16.00 -0.55 -30.74
C ARG A 2 -15.80 0.08 -29.35
N ARG A 3 -16.83 0.71 -28.80
CA ARG A 3 -16.87 1.14 -27.39
C ARG A 3 -16.72 -0.10 -26.49
N PRO A 4 -15.76 -0.14 -25.56
CA PRO A 4 -15.72 -1.15 -24.52
C PRO A 4 -17.07 -1.23 -23.79
N SER A 5 -17.67 -2.41 -23.73
CA SER A 5 -18.90 -2.61 -22.95
C SER A 5 -18.61 -2.43 -21.46
N ALA A 6 -19.58 -1.95 -20.67
CA ALA A 6 -19.46 -1.81 -19.22
C ALA A 6 -19.01 -3.11 -18.50
N THR A 7 -19.25 -4.27 -19.13
CA THR A 7 -18.81 -5.60 -18.68
C THR A 7 -17.30 -5.83 -18.78
N ALA A 8 -16.57 -5.10 -19.62
CA ALA A 8 -15.11 -5.21 -19.74
C ALA A 8 -14.37 -4.64 -18.51
N GLY A 9 -15.03 -3.78 -17.72
CA GLY A 9 -14.44 -3.16 -16.53
C GLY A 9 -14.27 -4.10 -15.34
N LEU A 10 -15.20 -5.06 -15.17
CA LEU A 10 -15.23 -5.94 -14.00
C LEU A 10 -14.03 -6.91 -13.97
N PRO A 11 -13.70 -7.66 -15.04
CA PRO A 11 -12.50 -8.51 -15.06
C PRO A 11 -11.22 -7.74 -14.72
N PHE A 12 -11.12 -6.49 -15.16
CA PHE A 12 -9.95 -5.65 -14.90
C PHE A 12 -9.85 -5.19 -13.44
N GLN A 13 -10.99 -4.91 -12.80
CA GLN A 13 -11.06 -4.63 -11.36
C GLN A 13 -10.78 -5.87 -10.52
N LEU A 14 -11.34 -7.03 -10.89
CA LEU A 14 -11.08 -8.31 -10.22
C LEU A 14 -9.61 -8.69 -10.28
N LEU A 15 -8.95 -8.49 -11.42
CA LEU A 15 -7.50 -8.66 -11.52
C LEU A 15 -6.74 -7.72 -10.57
N GLY A 16 -7.20 -6.47 -10.43
CA GLY A 16 -6.63 -5.52 -9.46
C GLY A 16 -6.77 -6.02 -8.01
N VAL A 17 -7.94 -6.55 -7.65
CA VAL A 17 -8.18 -7.17 -6.34
C VAL A 17 -7.27 -8.39 -6.13
N ALA A 18 -7.19 -9.29 -7.11
CA ALA A 18 -6.35 -10.48 -7.04
C ALA A 18 -4.87 -10.12 -6.84
N LEU A 19 -4.37 -9.10 -7.55
CA LEU A 19 -3.02 -8.57 -7.35
C LEU A 19 -2.87 -7.91 -5.96
N PHE A 20 -3.89 -7.21 -5.48
CA PHE A 20 -3.86 -6.59 -4.15
C PHE A 20 -3.76 -7.64 -3.04
N LEU A 21 -4.39 -8.81 -3.19
CA LEU A 21 -4.36 -9.90 -2.20
C LEU A 21 -2.95 -10.43 -1.90
N PHE A 22 -1.95 -10.15 -2.73
CA PHE A 22 -0.55 -10.43 -2.39
C PHE A 22 -0.12 -9.71 -1.11
N ILE A 23 -0.58 -8.48 -0.88
CA ILE A 23 -0.23 -7.69 0.30
C ILE A 23 -0.70 -8.37 1.60
N PRO A 24 -2.00 -8.68 1.80
CA PRO A 24 -2.43 -9.34 3.02
C PRO A 24 -1.82 -10.75 3.19
N VAL A 25 -1.54 -11.48 2.10
CA VAL A 25 -0.85 -12.77 2.19
C VAL A 25 0.58 -12.59 2.72
N VAL A 26 1.35 -11.64 2.19
CA VAL A 26 2.71 -11.35 2.68
C VAL A 26 2.68 -10.89 4.13
N LEU A 27 1.74 -10.01 4.49
CA LEU A 27 1.56 -9.58 5.88
C LEU A 27 1.22 -10.76 6.79
N TYR A 28 0.34 -11.67 6.38
CA TYR A 28 0.04 -12.87 7.14
C TYR A 28 1.29 -13.72 7.36
N LEU A 29 2.08 -13.98 6.30
CA LEU A 29 3.31 -14.77 6.40
C LEU A 29 4.33 -14.16 7.36
N PHE A 30 4.50 -12.84 7.37
CA PHE A 30 5.47 -12.19 8.25
C PHE A 30 4.96 -12.00 9.68
N VAL A 31 3.68 -11.67 9.85
CA VAL A 31 3.11 -11.34 11.17
C VAL A 31 2.64 -12.57 11.94
N ARG A 32 2.17 -13.62 11.24
CA ARG A 32 1.80 -14.89 11.88
C ARG A 32 2.90 -15.93 11.82
N HIS A 33 3.91 -15.72 10.98
CA HIS A 33 5.07 -16.60 10.81
C HIS A 33 4.74 -18.10 10.90
N PRO A 34 3.84 -18.63 10.03
CA PRO A 34 3.43 -20.03 10.06
C PRO A 34 4.63 -20.99 10.01
N ALA A 35 4.53 -22.10 10.72
CA ALA A 35 5.60 -23.09 10.73
C ALA A 35 5.66 -23.85 9.39
N PRO A 36 6.88 -24.16 8.88
CA PRO A 36 8.17 -23.69 9.38
C PRO A 36 8.47 -22.26 8.95
N VAL A 37 9.04 -21.46 9.86
CA VAL A 37 9.29 -20.01 9.68
C VAL A 37 10.13 -19.72 8.43
N GLY A 38 11.12 -20.58 8.13
CA GLY A 38 11.98 -20.42 6.94
C GLY A 38 11.20 -20.43 5.63
N TRP A 39 10.24 -21.34 5.46
CA TRP A 39 9.40 -21.38 4.25
C TRP A 39 8.46 -20.18 4.17
N SER A 40 7.86 -19.78 5.30
CA SER A 40 7.01 -18.58 5.37
C SER A 40 7.78 -17.31 5.00
N LEU A 41 9.01 -17.15 5.50
CA LEU A 41 9.89 -16.04 5.18
C LEU A 41 10.25 -16.04 3.69
N ALA A 42 10.73 -17.17 3.16
CA ALA A 42 11.11 -17.29 1.76
C ALA A 42 9.93 -16.99 0.82
N ALA A 43 8.76 -17.59 1.08
CA ALA A 43 7.54 -17.36 0.32
C ALA A 43 7.12 -15.88 0.38
N GLY A 44 7.13 -15.26 1.56
CA GLY A 44 6.78 -13.85 1.72
C GLY A 44 7.72 -12.92 0.94
N VAL A 45 9.04 -13.18 0.96
CA VAL A 45 10.02 -12.40 0.18
C VAL A 45 9.81 -12.59 -1.33
N VAL A 46 9.64 -13.83 -1.79
CA VAL A 46 9.38 -14.13 -3.21
C VAL A 46 8.10 -13.44 -3.69
N LEU A 47 7.02 -13.51 -2.92
CA LEU A 47 5.76 -12.84 -3.24
C LEU A 47 5.91 -11.32 -3.28
N MET A 48 6.61 -10.73 -2.31
CA MET A 48 6.86 -9.29 -2.25
C MET A 48 7.64 -8.80 -3.48
N LEU A 49 8.69 -9.52 -3.88
CA LEU A 49 9.50 -9.18 -5.04
C LEU A 49 8.74 -9.45 -6.35
N GLY A 50 8.09 -10.61 -6.46
CA GLY A 50 7.33 -11.05 -7.62
C GLY A 50 6.14 -10.14 -7.94
N HIS A 51 5.42 -9.69 -6.91
CA HIS A 51 4.28 -8.78 -7.04
C HIS A 51 4.66 -7.51 -7.80
N ARG A 52 5.87 -6.96 -7.60
CA ARG A 52 6.32 -5.75 -8.31
C ARG A 52 6.38 -5.96 -9.82
N PHE A 53 6.76 -7.15 -10.29
CA PHE A 53 6.84 -7.47 -11.71
C PHE A 53 5.45 -7.60 -12.35
N LEU A 54 4.49 -8.16 -11.61
CA LEU A 54 3.11 -8.33 -12.07
C LEU A 54 2.29 -7.02 -12.01
N ALA A 55 2.50 -6.22 -10.97
CA ALA A 55 1.72 -5.01 -10.73
C ALA A 55 2.13 -3.83 -11.62
N ARG A 56 3.38 -3.79 -12.11
CA ARG A 56 3.87 -2.76 -13.04
C ARG A 56 3.12 -2.71 -14.39
N PRO A 57 2.99 -3.81 -15.15
CA PRO A 57 2.23 -3.80 -16.39
C PRO A 57 0.74 -3.52 -16.12
N TYR A 58 0.20 -3.98 -14.99
CA TYR A 58 -1.15 -3.64 -14.57
C TYR A 58 -1.32 -2.12 -14.38
N LEU A 59 -0.43 -1.49 -13.61
CA LEU A 59 -0.42 -0.04 -13.36
C LEU A 59 -0.49 0.77 -14.67
N ARG A 60 0.33 0.40 -15.67
CA ARG A 60 0.36 1.11 -16.96
C ARG A 60 -1.00 1.07 -17.66
N ARG A 61 -1.67 -0.08 -17.67
CA ARG A 61 -3.02 -0.21 -18.25
C ARG A 61 -4.06 0.51 -17.39
N ALA A 62 -3.91 0.45 -16.07
CA ALA A 62 -4.85 1.03 -15.11
C ALA A 62 -4.83 2.57 -15.12
N ALA A 63 -3.67 3.17 -15.40
CA ALA A 63 -3.49 4.61 -15.42
C ALA A 63 -4.49 5.33 -16.34
N ASP A 64 -4.78 4.75 -17.51
CA ASP A 64 -5.71 5.33 -18.50
C ASP A 64 -7.13 4.75 -18.44
N ALA A 65 -7.28 3.53 -17.91
CA ALA A 65 -8.56 2.80 -17.96
C ALA A 65 -9.36 2.83 -16.65
N LYS A 66 -8.80 3.38 -15.56
CA LYS A 66 -9.44 3.43 -14.24
C LYS A 66 -9.31 4.79 -13.60
N CYS A 67 -10.33 5.16 -12.83
CA CYS A 67 -10.19 6.27 -11.88
C CYS A 67 -9.25 5.88 -10.74
N ILE A 68 -8.16 6.62 -10.55
CA ILE A 68 -7.18 6.39 -9.47
C ILE A 68 -7.76 6.55 -8.07
N TRP A 69 -8.84 7.31 -7.91
CA TRP A 69 -9.47 7.54 -6.62
C TRP A 69 -10.44 6.41 -6.23
N CYS A 70 -11.49 6.19 -7.03
CA CYS A 70 -12.58 5.25 -6.73
C CYS A 70 -12.47 3.89 -7.42
N ASN A 71 -11.40 3.65 -8.20
CA ASN A 71 -11.13 2.39 -8.88
C ASN A 71 -12.10 1.98 -9.99
N ARG A 72 -13.08 2.83 -10.33
CA ARG A 72 -14.04 2.55 -11.40
C ARG A 72 -13.30 2.41 -12.74
N ALA A 73 -13.50 1.28 -13.41
CA ALA A 73 -12.99 1.04 -14.76
C ALA A 73 -14.02 1.48 -15.81
N GLY A 74 -13.55 1.90 -16.99
CA GLY A 74 -14.43 2.30 -18.09
C GLY A 74 -13.70 3.06 -19.19
N ASP A 75 -14.49 3.66 -20.09
CA ASP A 75 -13.96 4.43 -21.22
C ASP A 75 -13.23 5.70 -20.75
N PRO A 76 -12.13 6.11 -21.41
CA PRO A 76 -11.39 7.32 -21.05
C PRO A 76 -12.24 8.59 -21.00
N GLU A 77 -13.29 8.68 -21.83
CA GLU A 77 -14.25 9.79 -21.85
C GLU A 77 -14.99 9.96 -20.50
N ARG A 78 -15.09 8.89 -19.69
CA ARG A 78 -15.69 8.93 -18.35
C ARG A 78 -14.77 9.51 -17.28
N PHE A 79 -13.51 9.78 -17.64
CA PHE A 79 -12.49 10.28 -16.73
C PHE A 79 -11.98 11.62 -17.25
N PRO A 80 -12.73 12.72 -17.03
CA PRO A 80 -12.36 14.04 -17.55
C PRO A 80 -11.11 14.63 -16.88
N GLU A 81 -10.73 14.13 -15.70
CA GLU A 81 -9.62 14.67 -14.92
C GLU A 81 -8.35 13.82 -15.05
N ARG A 82 -7.19 14.48 -14.86
CA ARG A 82 -5.87 13.85 -14.87
C ARG A 82 -5.08 14.23 -13.62
N VAL A 83 -4.43 13.23 -13.02
CA VAL A 83 -3.57 13.38 -11.85
C VAL A 83 -2.17 12.93 -12.23
N GLU A 84 -1.22 13.87 -12.26
CA GLU A 84 0.17 13.57 -12.58
C GLU A 84 0.95 13.30 -11.29
N VAL A 85 1.79 12.26 -11.32
CA VAL A 85 2.70 11.93 -10.21
C VAL A 85 4.08 11.59 -10.79
N GLU A 86 5.12 12.28 -10.33
CA GLU A 86 6.50 11.99 -10.73
C GLU A 86 6.94 10.65 -10.15
N ALA A 87 7.36 9.69 -11.00
CA ALA A 87 7.89 8.41 -10.56
C ALA A 87 9.32 8.19 -11.09
N PRO A 88 10.11 7.31 -10.45
CA PRO A 88 11.39 6.88 -11.01
C PRO A 88 11.19 6.27 -12.41
N GLY A 89 11.82 6.87 -13.41
CA GLY A 89 11.67 6.46 -14.82
C GLY A 89 10.56 7.20 -15.60
N GLY A 90 9.97 8.24 -15.03
CA GLY A 90 9.02 9.14 -15.73
C GLY A 90 7.75 9.44 -14.93
N GLY A 91 7.09 10.54 -15.27
CA GLY A 91 5.79 10.87 -14.69
C GLY A 91 4.71 9.85 -15.10
N VAL A 92 3.84 9.48 -14.17
CA VAL A 92 2.65 8.67 -14.43
C VAL A 92 1.44 9.59 -14.39
N ARG A 93 0.62 9.55 -15.45
CA ARG A 93 -0.64 10.29 -15.53
C ARG A 93 -1.78 9.33 -15.25
N PHE A 94 -2.53 9.60 -14.20
CA PHE A 94 -3.70 8.82 -13.84
C PHE A 94 -4.99 9.49 -14.29
N SER A 95 -5.94 8.68 -14.73
CA SER A 95 -7.31 9.09 -15.00
C SER A 95 -8.10 9.26 -13.71
N ALA A 96 -9.00 10.23 -13.66
CA ALA A 96 -9.91 10.43 -12.55
C ALA A 96 -11.31 10.85 -13.03
N CYS A 97 -12.35 10.40 -12.32
CA CYS A 97 -13.70 10.93 -12.49
C CYS A 97 -13.75 12.40 -12.12
N ALA A 98 -14.79 13.11 -12.55
CA ALA A 98 -15.08 14.47 -12.09
C ALA A 98 -15.14 14.51 -10.55
N GLY A 99 -14.44 15.47 -9.94
CA GLY A 99 -14.36 15.67 -8.49
C GLY A 99 -13.40 14.72 -7.76
N HIS A 100 -12.76 13.78 -8.44
CA HIS A 100 -11.84 12.82 -7.83
C HIS A 100 -10.35 13.16 -8.02
N GLY A 101 -10.01 14.03 -8.97
CA GLY A 101 -8.63 14.41 -9.26
C GLY A 101 -8.00 15.25 -8.16
N GLU A 102 -8.73 16.23 -7.62
CA GLU A 102 -8.25 17.08 -6.52
C GLU A 102 -7.94 16.29 -5.22
N PRO A 103 -8.85 15.47 -4.66
CA PRO A 103 -8.53 14.71 -3.45
C PRO A 103 -7.39 13.70 -3.67
N ALA A 104 -7.28 13.11 -4.88
CA ALA A 104 -6.16 12.26 -5.24
C ALA A 104 -4.83 13.04 -5.28
N ARG A 105 -4.82 14.25 -5.85
CA ARG A 105 -3.64 15.12 -5.90
C ARG A 105 -3.19 15.52 -4.50
N ARG A 106 -4.12 15.94 -3.62
CA ARG A 106 -3.82 16.26 -2.21
C ARG A 106 -3.20 15.08 -1.49
N PHE A 107 -3.76 13.89 -1.68
CA PHE A 107 -3.19 12.66 -1.12
C PHE A 107 -1.73 12.45 -1.55
N PHE A 108 -1.44 12.49 -2.85
CA PHE A 108 -0.08 12.26 -3.34
C PHE A 108 0.89 13.36 -2.89
N LEU A 109 0.43 14.61 -2.78
CA LEU A 109 1.23 15.72 -2.25
C LEU A 109 1.58 15.54 -0.78
N TRP A 110 0.62 15.09 0.02
CA TRP A 110 0.87 14.75 1.41
C TRP A 110 1.85 13.59 1.55
N ALA A 111 1.64 12.53 0.76
CA ALA A 111 2.53 11.39 0.75
C ALA A 111 3.96 11.79 0.36
N ASP A 112 4.12 12.68 -0.63
CA ASP A 112 5.41 13.25 -1.01
C ASP A 112 6.06 14.05 0.13
N ARG A 113 5.31 14.92 0.79
CA ARG A 113 5.79 15.70 1.95
C ARG A 113 6.28 14.78 3.07
N LEU A 114 5.57 13.68 3.33
CA LEU A 114 5.92 12.70 4.35
C LEU A 114 6.78 11.55 3.81
N ARG A 115 7.35 11.64 2.61
CA ARG A 115 8.01 10.51 1.95
C ARG A 115 9.07 9.83 2.81
N ILE A 116 9.91 10.61 3.49
CA ILE A 116 10.95 10.07 4.36
C ILE A 116 10.34 9.43 5.63
N PRO A 117 9.52 10.14 6.42
CA PRO A 117 8.80 9.53 7.55
C PRO A 117 8.07 8.24 7.18
N LEU A 118 7.35 8.23 6.07
CA LEU A 118 6.58 7.09 5.59
C LEU A 118 7.47 5.90 5.22
N ARG A 119 8.60 6.15 4.55
CA ARG A 119 9.56 5.10 4.20
C ARG A 119 10.25 4.52 5.42
N LEU A 120 10.63 5.35 6.39
CA LEU A 120 11.27 4.89 7.61
C LEU A 120 10.30 4.15 8.52
N GLY A 121 9.10 4.70 8.73
CA GLY A 121 8.05 4.13 9.58
C GLY A 121 7.51 2.77 9.11
N ILE A 122 7.68 2.44 7.82
CA ILE A 122 7.35 1.10 7.28
C ILE A 122 8.61 0.26 7.08
N GLY A 123 9.67 0.83 6.49
CA GLY A 123 10.85 0.09 6.06
C GLY A 123 11.73 -0.39 7.20
N VAL A 124 12.00 0.46 8.20
CA VAL A 124 12.83 0.09 9.36
C VAL A 124 12.22 -1.07 10.15
N PRO A 125 10.96 -1.00 10.63
CA PRO A 125 10.40 -2.12 11.37
C PRO A 125 10.25 -3.39 10.53
N LEU A 126 10.00 -3.26 9.22
CA LEU A 126 9.97 -4.42 8.33
C LEU A 126 11.33 -5.12 8.30
N VAL A 127 12.43 -4.38 8.13
CA VAL A 127 13.78 -4.96 8.13
C VAL A 127 14.10 -5.64 9.46
N LEU A 128 13.74 -5.02 10.59
CA LEU A 128 13.92 -5.62 11.92
C LEU A 128 13.14 -6.93 12.07
N LEU A 129 11.87 -6.96 11.64
CA LEU A 129 11.05 -8.17 11.66
C LEU A 129 11.66 -9.27 10.78
N LEU A 130 12.06 -8.95 9.54
CA LEU A 130 12.66 -9.92 8.64
C LEU A 130 13.98 -10.48 9.19
N ALA A 131 14.80 -9.65 9.82
CA ALA A 131 16.04 -10.07 10.47
C ALA A 131 15.77 -11.04 11.64
N ALA A 132 14.78 -10.74 12.48
CA ALA A 132 14.38 -11.61 13.58
C ALA A 132 13.84 -12.96 13.07
N LEU A 133 13.01 -12.96 12.03
CA LEU A 133 12.51 -14.19 11.39
C LEU A 133 13.64 -15.01 10.75
N ALA A 134 14.61 -14.34 10.11
CA ALA A 134 15.78 -15.01 9.53
C ALA A 134 16.65 -15.66 10.62
N ALA A 135 16.85 -14.98 11.76
CA ALA A 135 17.57 -15.55 12.89
C ALA A 135 16.90 -16.83 13.41
N ILE A 136 15.57 -16.82 13.60
CA ILE A 136 14.81 -18.01 14.00
C ILE A 136 14.89 -19.12 12.95
N ALA A 137 14.79 -18.80 11.67
CA ALA A 137 14.92 -19.78 10.59
C ALA A 137 16.31 -20.45 10.56
N LEU A 138 17.33 -19.77 11.08
CA LEU A 138 18.70 -20.28 11.25
C LEU A 138 18.93 -20.96 12.61
N GLY A 139 17.89 -21.18 13.42
CA GLY A 139 17.99 -21.82 14.74
C GLY A 139 18.52 -20.92 15.85
N ARG A 140 18.55 -19.60 15.66
CA ARG A 140 19.01 -18.63 16.68
C ARG A 140 17.82 -18.01 17.42
N ALA A 141 17.97 -17.82 18.72
CA ALA A 141 16.99 -17.06 19.50
C ALA A 141 16.92 -15.60 19.01
N ALA A 142 15.71 -15.07 18.87
CA ALA A 142 15.47 -13.69 18.45
C ALA A 142 14.13 -13.16 19.00
N PRO A 143 14.01 -11.85 19.24
CA PRO A 143 12.81 -11.22 19.80
C PRO A 143 11.74 -10.99 18.71
N VAL A 144 11.23 -12.07 18.10
CA VAL A 144 10.28 -12.00 16.98
C VAL A 144 8.96 -11.35 17.40
N ARG A 145 8.51 -11.58 18.64
CA ARG A 145 7.25 -11.00 19.14
C ARG A 145 7.37 -9.48 19.26
N GLU A 146 8.43 -9.00 19.90
CA GLU A 146 8.77 -7.58 20.04
C GLU A 146 8.86 -6.91 18.66
N ALA A 147 9.58 -7.55 17.72
CA ALA A 147 9.73 -7.05 16.36
C ALA A 147 8.40 -6.99 15.61
N THR A 148 7.51 -7.98 15.82
CA THR A 148 6.18 -8.03 15.21
C THR A 148 5.26 -6.95 15.74
N GLU A 149 5.22 -6.74 17.06
CA GLU A 149 4.37 -5.70 17.65
C GLU A 149 4.92 -4.30 17.36
N LEU A 150 6.24 -4.10 17.36
CA LEU A 150 6.85 -2.86 16.86
C LEU A 150 6.46 -2.61 15.40
N PHE A 151 6.51 -3.64 14.55
CA PHE A 151 6.09 -3.52 13.14
C PHE A 151 4.64 -3.12 13.01
N ARG A 152 3.73 -3.77 13.73
CA ARG A 152 2.31 -3.44 13.71
C ARG A 152 2.06 -2.00 14.16
N LEU A 153 2.64 -1.59 15.28
CA LEU A 153 2.48 -0.26 15.83
C LEU A 153 3.01 0.82 14.87
N ALA A 154 4.28 0.68 14.45
CA ALA A 154 4.93 1.66 13.59
C ALA A 154 4.23 1.78 12.23
N VAL A 155 3.89 0.65 11.59
CA VAL A 155 3.13 0.67 10.33
C VAL A 155 1.74 1.26 10.54
N GLY A 156 1.04 0.86 11.59
CA GLY A 156 -0.31 1.34 11.91
C GLY A 156 -0.36 2.87 12.07
N VAL A 157 0.57 3.45 12.83
CA VAL A 157 0.72 4.91 12.97
C VAL A 157 1.04 5.54 11.62
N THR A 158 2.02 5.00 10.90
CA THR A 158 2.54 5.56 9.65
C THR A 158 1.48 5.63 8.56
N VAL A 159 0.70 4.55 8.36
CA VAL A 159 -0.35 4.52 7.33
C VAL A 159 -1.55 5.39 7.68
N ASN A 160 -1.90 5.52 8.97
CA ASN A 160 -2.95 6.45 9.41
C ASN A 160 -2.55 7.90 9.18
N LEU A 161 -1.31 8.26 9.50
CA LEU A 161 -0.77 9.58 9.21
C LEU A 161 -0.78 9.87 7.70
N GLY A 162 -0.37 8.91 6.88
CA GLY A 162 -0.46 9.01 5.41
C GLY A 162 -1.89 9.18 4.90
N ALA A 163 -2.87 8.56 5.56
CA ALA A 163 -4.28 8.61 5.17
C ALA A 163 -4.97 9.95 5.45
N LEU A 164 -4.32 10.89 6.17
CA LEU A 164 -4.84 12.25 6.37
C LEU A 164 -4.71 13.13 5.12
N GLY A 165 -3.88 12.73 4.15
CA GLY A 165 -3.49 13.55 3.00
C GLY A 165 -4.61 14.26 2.24
N PRO A 166 -5.74 13.61 1.91
CA PRO A 166 -6.85 14.27 1.22
C PRO A 166 -7.40 15.51 1.93
N PHE A 167 -7.20 15.62 3.25
CA PHE A 167 -7.79 16.67 4.09
C PHE A 167 -6.83 17.82 4.43
N VAL A 168 -5.52 17.62 4.28
CA VAL A 168 -4.51 18.53 4.86
C VAL A 168 -3.58 19.20 3.84
N ALA A 169 -3.46 18.67 2.63
CA ALA A 169 -2.54 19.20 1.63
C ALA A 169 -3.21 20.22 0.70
N GLY A 170 -2.52 21.33 0.39
CA GLY A 170 -2.86 22.26 -0.69
C GLY A 170 -2.33 21.79 -2.06
N ALA A 171 -2.89 22.30 -3.16
CA ALA A 171 -2.74 21.73 -4.51
C ALA A 171 -1.79 22.48 -5.47
N ALA A 172 -0.62 22.93 -5.00
CA ALA A 172 0.21 23.86 -5.77
C ALA A 172 1.27 23.22 -6.70
N ARG A 173 1.64 21.95 -6.55
CA ARG A 173 2.73 21.32 -7.33
C ARG A 173 2.42 19.89 -7.78
N THR A 174 3.22 19.35 -8.69
CA THR A 174 3.17 17.93 -9.06
C THR A 174 3.84 17.10 -7.95
N PRO A 175 3.15 16.11 -7.36
CA PRO A 175 3.70 15.27 -6.30
C PRO A 175 4.70 14.25 -6.84
N ARG A 176 5.71 13.92 -6.02
CA ARG A 176 6.59 12.78 -6.26
C ARG A 176 6.06 11.51 -5.60
N ALA A 177 6.28 10.37 -6.25
CA ALA A 177 5.92 9.07 -5.72
C ALA A 177 6.70 8.77 -4.43
N ALA A 178 6.02 8.83 -3.29
CA ALA A 178 6.57 8.40 -2.02
C ALA A 178 6.63 6.87 -1.87
N PHE A 179 5.65 6.20 -2.50
CA PHE A 179 5.41 4.76 -2.45
C PHE A 179 5.31 4.15 -3.84
N PRO A 180 5.32 2.81 -3.96
CA PRO A 180 5.02 2.14 -5.21
C PRO A 180 3.60 2.46 -5.69
N LEU A 181 3.50 3.28 -6.75
CA LEU A 181 2.22 3.77 -7.28
C LEU A 181 1.26 2.65 -7.72
N HIS A 182 1.80 1.48 -8.05
CA HIS A 182 1.00 0.34 -8.48
C HIS A 182 -0.02 -0.07 -7.42
N ASN A 183 0.32 0.00 -6.13
CA ASN A 183 -0.61 -0.34 -5.04
C ASN A 183 -1.91 0.49 -5.15
N PHE A 184 -1.78 1.80 -5.39
CA PHE A 184 -2.94 2.70 -5.52
C PHE A 184 -3.79 2.40 -6.76
N SER A 185 -3.18 1.91 -7.83
CA SER A 185 -3.91 1.53 -9.05
C SER A 185 -4.71 0.23 -8.93
N LEU A 186 -4.43 -0.63 -7.93
CA LEU A 186 -5.11 -1.91 -7.76
C LEU A 186 -6.56 -1.73 -7.27
N LEU A 187 -6.71 -0.99 -6.17
CA LEU A 187 -7.99 -0.79 -5.47
C LEU A 187 -8.49 0.66 -5.48
N GLY A 188 -7.71 1.61 -5.99
CA GLY A 188 -7.98 3.04 -5.88
C GLY A 188 -7.55 3.60 -4.52
N VAL A 189 -7.18 4.89 -4.52
CA VAL A 189 -6.71 5.60 -3.34
C VAL A 189 -7.76 5.56 -2.22
N ALA A 190 -9.03 5.82 -2.51
CA ALA A 190 -10.07 5.91 -1.49
C ALA A 190 -10.23 4.59 -0.70
N ALA A 191 -10.28 3.45 -1.39
CA ALA A 191 -10.40 2.14 -0.74
C ALA A 191 -9.16 1.80 0.09
N ILE A 192 -7.96 2.10 -0.43
CA ILE A 192 -6.71 1.85 0.30
C ILE A 192 -6.62 2.71 1.56
N LEU A 193 -7.03 3.97 1.49
CA LEU A 193 -7.06 4.83 2.68
C LEU A 193 -8.01 4.31 3.75
N TRP A 194 -9.17 3.78 3.35
CA TRP A 194 -10.09 3.12 4.29
C TRP A 194 -9.46 1.88 4.93
N ILE A 195 -8.86 0.99 4.13
CA ILE A 195 -8.19 -0.21 4.64
C ILE A 195 -7.06 0.19 5.60
N PHE A 196 -6.23 1.17 5.23
CA PHE A 196 -5.14 1.66 6.07
C PHE A 196 -5.63 2.22 7.40
N ARG A 197 -6.74 2.96 7.41
CA ARG A 197 -7.32 3.46 8.67
C ARG A 197 -7.80 2.32 9.55
N LEU A 198 -8.65 1.44 9.02
CA LEU A 198 -9.25 0.37 9.81
C LEU A 198 -8.20 -0.60 10.36
N VAL A 199 -7.34 -1.12 9.48
CA VAL A 199 -6.28 -2.07 9.88
C VAL A 199 -5.24 -1.37 10.74
N GLY A 200 -4.86 -0.14 10.39
CA GLY A 200 -3.85 0.60 11.13
C GLY A 200 -4.32 0.97 12.55
N ILE A 201 -5.57 1.40 12.73
CA ILE A 201 -6.14 1.67 14.06
C ILE A 201 -6.15 0.38 14.89
N TRP A 202 -6.61 -0.73 14.31
CA TRP A 202 -6.59 -2.02 15.00
C TRP A 202 -5.17 -2.41 15.44
N TRP A 203 -4.17 -2.25 14.57
CA TRP A 203 -2.77 -2.53 14.90
C TRP A 203 -2.21 -1.60 15.97
N ILE A 204 -2.54 -0.31 15.94
CA ILE A 204 -2.15 0.65 16.98
C ILE A 204 -2.69 0.20 18.33
N VAL A 205 -3.98 -0.16 18.41
CA VAL A 205 -4.61 -0.58 19.67
C VAL A 205 -4.01 -1.90 20.16
N ALA A 206 -3.94 -2.91 19.31
CA ALA A 206 -3.48 -4.25 19.71
C ALA A 206 -2.00 -4.25 20.12
N ALA A 207 -1.12 -3.65 19.30
CA ALA A 207 0.31 -3.61 19.60
C ALA A 207 0.64 -2.59 20.70
N GLY A 208 -0.10 -1.48 20.77
CA GLY A 208 0.03 -0.49 21.83
C GLY A 208 -0.31 -1.06 23.20
N ALA A 209 -1.43 -1.79 23.31
CA ALA A 209 -1.79 -2.50 24.55
C ALA A 209 -0.68 -3.46 24.99
N TRP A 210 -0.15 -4.25 24.06
CA TRP A 210 0.95 -5.17 24.35
C TRP A 210 2.21 -4.46 24.89
N TRP A 211 2.61 -3.34 24.28
CA TRP A 211 3.76 -2.56 24.75
C TRP A 211 3.52 -1.93 26.14
N LEU A 212 2.30 -1.45 26.40
CA LEU A 212 1.95 -0.90 27.72
C LEU A 212 2.01 -1.98 28.81
N GLU A 213 1.45 -3.15 28.56
CA GLU A 213 1.55 -4.31 29.47
C GLU A 213 3.01 -4.69 29.73
N ARG A 214 3.84 -4.71 28.68
CA ARG A 214 5.25 -5.07 28.77
C ARG A 214 6.09 -4.08 29.57
N LEU A 215 5.71 -2.81 29.60
CA LEU A 215 6.40 -1.73 30.33
C LEU A 215 5.92 -1.61 31.80
N ALA A 216 4.71 -2.09 32.09
CA ALA A 216 4.14 -2.05 33.44
C ALA A 216 4.61 -3.20 34.35
N GLY A 217 5.21 -4.25 33.79
CA GLY A 217 5.77 -5.40 34.50
C GLY A 217 7.27 -5.54 34.30
#